data_AF-A0A4R4X4W9-F1
#
_entry.id   AF-A0A4R4X4W9-F1
#
_cell.length_a   1.000
_cell.length_b   1.000
_cell.length_c   1.000
_cell.angle_alpha   90.00
_cell.angle_beta   90.00
_cell.angle_gamma   90.00
#
_symmetry.space_group_name_H-M   'P 1'
#
loop_
_entity.id
_entity.type
_entity.pdbx_description
1 polymer ?
#
loop_
_entity_poly.entity_id
_entity_poly.type
_entity_poly.pdbx_seq_one_letter_code
_entity_poly.pdbx_strand_id
1 'polypeptide(L)'
;MGSESGKPGEYRQSRFRTPPGATEILLVRHGESEPAHPDRLFPLVDGQGDPGLALEGREQAERVGLRLGPERIDAIYVSTLRAARRMSAEERWDVIPGAEPAAAFSTAAALPA
;
A
#
# COMPACT_ATOMS: atom_id res chain seq x y z
N MET A 1 -39.67 -3.08 43.56
CA MET A 1 -38.77 -2.37 42.64
C MET A 1 -38.44 -3.34 41.50
N GLY A 2 -39.18 -3.29 40.39
CA GLY A 2 -38.98 -4.18 39.25
C GLY A 2 -37.85 -3.65 38.37
N SER A 3 -36.84 -4.47 38.12
CA SER A 3 -35.78 -4.20 37.15
C SER A 3 -36.31 -4.41 35.73
N GLU A 4 -36.44 -3.35 34.95
CA GLU A 4 -36.66 -3.48 33.50
C GLU A 4 -35.37 -4.00 32.86
N SER A 5 -35.38 -5.27 32.48
CA SER A 5 -34.39 -5.84 31.58
C SER A 5 -34.53 -5.18 30.20
N GLY A 6 -33.60 -4.28 29.89
CA GLY A 6 -33.52 -3.63 28.58
C GLY A 6 -33.45 -4.68 27.47
N LYS A 7 -34.44 -4.67 26.57
CA LYS A 7 -34.45 -5.49 25.36
C LYS A 7 -33.14 -5.26 24.58
N PRO A 8 -32.51 -6.30 23.99
CA PRO A 8 -31.36 -6.08 23.14
C PRO A 8 -31.76 -5.19 21.97
N GLY A 9 -31.18 -3.99 21.91
CA GLY A 9 -31.43 -3.04 20.82
C GLY A 9 -30.98 -3.64 19.48
N GLU A 10 -31.77 -3.44 18.44
CA GLU A 10 -31.39 -3.81 17.07
C GLU A 10 -30.32 -2.83 16.57
N TYR A 11 -29.06 -3.29 16.48
CA TYR A 11 -27.96 -2.49 15.91
C TYR A 11 -27.81 -2.84 14.43
N ARG A 12 -28.14 -1.90 13.55
CA ARG A 12 -27.90 -2.05 12.12
C ARG A 12 -26.51 -1.54 11.77
N GLN A 13 -25.70 -2.39 11.16
CA GLN A 13 -24.47 -1.96 10.51
C GLN A 13 -24.85 -1.17 9.26
N SER A 14 -24.76 0.16 9.34
CA SER A 14 -24.96 1.03 8.18
C SER A 14 -23.81 0.85 7.20
N ARG A 15 -24.09 1.07 5.91
CA ARG A 15 -23.03 1.11 4.90
C ARG A 15 -22.06 2.24 5.25
N PHE A 16 -20.77 1.95 5.18
CA PHE A 16 -19.74 2.96 5.33
C PHE A 16 -19.95 4.08 4.29
N ARG A 17 -19.85 5.33 4.74
CA ARG A 17 -19.82 6.51 3.88
C ARG A 17 -18.56 7.28 4.20
N THR A 18 -17.75 7.53 3.19
CA THR A 18 -16.56 8.37 3.31
C THR A 18 -16.97 9.77 3.77
N PRO A 19 -16.46 10.27 4.92
CA PRO A 19 -16.71 11.65 5.34
C PRO A 19 -16.15 12.66 4.33
N PRO A 20 -16.77 13.84 4.17
CA PRO A 20 -16.19 14.92 3.36
C PRO A 20 -14.76 15.25 3.83
N GLY A 21 -13.82 15.34 2.88
CA GLY A 21 -12.42 15.66 3.16
C GLY A 21 -11.59 14.53 3.76
N ALA A 22 -12.13 13.31 3.85
CA ALA A 22 -11.34 12.15 4.30
C ALA A 22 -10.29 11.76 3.24
N THR A 23 -9.11 11.35 3.72
CA THR A 23 -8.06 10.76 2.90
C THR A 23 -8.33 9.27 2.73
N GLU A 24 -8.30 8.79 1.48
CA GLU A 24 -8.32 7.36 1.18
C GLU A 24 -6.89 6.81 1.14
N ILE A 25 -6.67 5.66 1.78
CA ILE A 25 -5.38 4.96 1.79
C ILE A 25 -5.59 3.57 1.20
N LEU A 26 -4.93 3.31 0.08
CA LEU A 26 -4.90 1.99 -0.54
C LEU A 26 -3.65 1.24 -0.09
N LEU A 27 -3.85 0.16 0.68
CA LEU A 27 -2.77 -0.72 1.11
C LEU A 27 -2.64 -1.88 0.12
N VAL A 28 -1.51 -1.92 -0.60
CA VAL A 28 -1.20 -2.96 -1.58
C VAL A 28 -0.01 -3.76 -1.09
N ARG A 29 -0.18 -5.08 -0.97
CA ARG A 29 0.92 -5.99 -0.68
C ARG A 29 1.74 -6.21 -1.96
N HIS A 30 3.05 -6.43 -1.81
CA HIS A 30 3.92 -6.86 -2.91
C HIS A 30 3.42 -8.17 -3.55
N GLY A 31 3.75 -8.36 -4.83
CA GLY A 31 3.56 -9.65 -5.51
C GLY A 31 4.46 -10.74 -4.95
N GLU A 32 4.23 -11.98 -5.34
CA GLU A 32 5.02 -13.13 -4.94
C GLU A 32 6.54 -12.90 -5.08
N SER A 33 7.28 -13.16 -4.01
CA SER A 33 8.73 -13.05 -3.98
C SER A 33 9.39 -14.30 -4.58
N GLU A 34 10.68 -14.20 -4.92
CA GLU A 34 11.49 -15.38 -5.21
C GLU A 34 11.47 -16.38 -4.03
N PRO A 35 11.63 -17.68 -4.30
CA PRO A 35 11.54 -18.70 -3.28
C PRO A 35 12.68 -18.57 -2.27
N ALA A 36 12.34 -18.73 -1.00
CA ALA A 36 13.33 -18.82 0.06
C ALA A 36 14.01 -20.20 0.03
N HIS A 37 15.34 -20.20 0.05
CA HIS A 37 16.14 -21.42 0.16
C HIS A 37 16.86 -21.44 1.51
N PRO A 38 16.72 -22.51 2.32
CA PRO A 38 17.41 -22.59 3.61
C PRO A 38 18.93 -22.42 3.51
N ASP A 39 19.53 -22.92 2.43
CA ASP A 39 20.98 -22.87 2.21
C ASP A 39 21.45 -21.58 1.53
N ARG A 40 20.52 -20.69 1.14
CA ARG A 40 20.82 -19.45 0.43
C ARG A 40 19.89 -18.33 0.88
N LEU A 41 20.42 -17.46 1.72
CA LEU A 41 19.74 -16.26 2.18
C LEU A 41 19.60 -15.24 1.05
N PHE A 42 18.55 -14.43 1.13
CA PHE A 42 18.39 -13.28 0.24
C PHE A 42 19.47 -12.23 0.48
N PRO A 43 19.78 -11.39 -0.53
CA PRO A 43 20.55 -10.17 -0.31
C PRO A 43 19.94 -9.36 0.82
N LEU A 44 20.78 -8.66 1.59
CA LEU A 44 20.30 -7.78 2.65
C LEU A 44 20.33 -6.32 2.18
N VAL A 45 19.30 -5.57 2.54
CA VAL A 45 19.24 -4.11 2.48
C VAL A 45 18.89 -3.63 3.88
N ASP A 46 19.77 -2.83 4.49
CA ASP A 46 19.62 -2.34 5.88
C ASP A 46 19.35 -3.46 6.91
N GLY A 47 19.97 -4.62 6.68
CA GLY A 47 19.80 -5.81 7.53
C GLY A 47 18.49 -6.59 7.31
N GLN A 48 17.66 -6.18 6.35
CA GLN A 48 16.43 -6.87 5.95
C GLN A 48 16.64 -7.69 4.68
N GLY A 49 16.07 -8.90 4.64
CA GLY A 49 16.05 -9.72 3.43
C GLY A 49 15.35 -8.99 2.29
N ASP A 50 16.00 -8.94 1.14
CA ASP A 50 15.57 -8.20 -0.03
C ASP A 50 15.37 -9.16 -1.22
N PRO A 51 14.34 -10.03 -1.15
CA PRO A 51 14.07 -10.97 -2.22
C PRO A 51 13.58 -10.22 -3.47
N GLY A 52 14.00 -10.70 -4.64
CA GLY A 52 13.36 -10.32 -5.89
C GLY A 52 11.89 -10.76 -5.97
N LEU A 53 11.17 -10.28 -6.99
CA LEU A 53 9.87 -10.87 -7.35
C LEU A 53 10.06 -12.13 -8.21
N ALA A 54 9.26 -13.16 -7.94
CA ALA A 54 9.07 -14.29 -8.84
C ALA A 54 8.38 -13.84 -10.15
N LEU A 55 8.33 -14.72 -11.15
CA LEU A 55 7.69 -14.39 -12.43
C LEU A 55 6.20 -14.09 -12.21
N GLU A 56 5.53 -14.93 -11.43
CA GLU A 56 4.13 -14.81 -11.03
C GLU A 56 3.89 -13.51 -10.25
N GLY A 57 4.84 -13.14 -9.38
CA GLY A 57 4.80 -11.88 -8.64
C GLY A 57 4.83 -10.64 -9.53
N ARG A 58 5.52 -10.70 -10.67
CA ARG A 58 5.52 -9.62 -11.67
C ARG A 58 4.20 -9.52 -12.40
N GLU A 59 3.61 -10.65 -12.78
CA GLU A 59 2.28 -10.66 -13.39
C GLU A 59 1.20 -10.14 -12.43
N GLN A 60 1.29 -10.51 -11.15
CA GLN A 60 0.41 -9.99 -10.10
C GLN A 60 0.53 -8.48 -9.98
N ALA A 61 1.76 -7.94 -9.93
CA ALA A 61 2.01 -6.50 -9.87
C ALA A 61 1.44 -5.78 -11.09
N GLU A 62 1.58 -6.37 -12.29
CA GLU A 62 1.01 -5.82 -13.53
C GLU A 62 -0.52 -5.79 -13.51
N ARG A 63 -1.17 -6.86 -13.02
CA ARG A 63 -2.65 -6.90 -12.91
C ARG A 63 -3.18 -5.91 -11.88
N VAL A 64 -2.48 -5.73 -10.76
CA VAL A 64 -2.79 -4.65 -9.82
C VAL A 64 -2.66 -3.32 -10.54
N GLY A 65 -1.65 -3.17 -11.40
CA GLY A 65 -1.45 -1.92 -12.10
C GLY A 65 -2.49 -1.56 -13.12
N LEU A 66 -2.91 -2.53 -13.92
CA LEU A 66 -4.05 -2.37 -14.81
C LEU A 66 -5.34 -2.02 -14.07
N ARG A 67 -5.53 -2.56 -12.85
CA ARG A 67 -6.72 -2.29 -12.05
C ARG A 67 -6.72 -0.91 -11.40
N LEU A 68 -5.57 -0.43 -10.94
CA LEU A 68 -5.44 0.87 -10.27
C LEU A 68 -5.15 2.02 -11.23
N GLY A 69 -4.72 1.74 -12.46
CA GLY A 69 -4.39 2.76 -13.47
C GLY A 69 -5.49 3.81 -13.73
N PRO A 70 -6.80 3.45 -13.71
CA PRO A 70 -7.88 4.43 -13.83
C PRO A 70 -8.16 5.27 -12.57
N GLU A 71 -7.67 4.85 -11.40
CA GLU A 71 -7.93 5.53 -10.14
C GLU A 71 -7.06 6.79 -9.98
N ARG A 72 -7.59 7.81 -9.30
CA ARG A 72 -6.79 8.98 -8.94
C ARG A 72 -5.92 8.65 -7.73
N ILE A 73 -4.61 8.61 -7.93
CA ILE A 73 -3.62 8.42 -6.87
C ILE A 73 -2.79 9.70 -6.71
N ASP A 74 -2.98 10.41 -5.59
CA ASP A 74 -2.24 11.66 -5.34
C ASP A 74 -0.80 11.40 -4.87
N ALA A 75 -0.50 10.24 -4.26
CA ALA A 75 0.85 9.86 -3.83
C ALA A 75 1.03 8.33 -3.68
N ILE A 76 2.27 7.85 -3.84
CA ILE A 76 2.65 6.44 -3.64
C ILE A 76 3.80 6.36 -2.64
N TYR A 77 3.64 5.51 -1.63
CA TYR A 77 4.67 5.21 -0.63
C TYR A 77 5.07 3.74 -0.73
N VAL A 78 6.37 3.48 -0.78
CA VAL A 78 6.94 2.13 -0.88
C VAL A 78 8.11 1.97 0.07
N SER A 79 8.41 0.73 0.46
CA SER A 79 9.61 0.42 1.25
C SER A 79 10.89 0.54 0.41
N THR A 80 12.05 0.65 1.06
CA THR A 80 13.36 0.82 0.40
C THR A 80 13.93 -0.47 -0.24
N LEU A 81 13.23 -1.61 -0.12
CA LEU A 81 13.64 -2.91 -0.64
C LEU A 81 13.59 -2.96 -2.19
N ARG A 82 14.46 -3.72 -2.85
CA ARG A 82 14.56 -3.84 -4.33
C ARG A 82 13.25 -4.22 -4.98
N ALA A 83 12.41 -5.08 -4.40
CA ALA A 83 11.12 -5.41 -5.01
C ALA A 83 10.23 -4.16 -5.14
N ALA A 84 10.20 -3.32 -4.11
CA ALA A 84 9.49 -2.05 -4.08
C ALA A 84 10.16 -0.97 -4.96
N ARG A 85 11.50 -0.86 -4.90
CA ARG A 85 12.26 0.06 -5.74
C ARG A 85 12.23 -0.31 -7.22
N ARG A 86 12.17 -1.59 -7.59
CA ARG A 86 12.08 -2.05 -8.98
C ARG A 86 10.71 -1.75 -9.55
N MET A 87 9.63 -1.95 -8.78
CA MET A 87 8.29 -1.49 -9.18
C MET A 87 8.22 0.03 -9.40
N SER A 88 8.96 0.81 -8.60
CA SER A 88 9.08 2.26 -8.76
C SER A 88 10.02 2.68 -9.90
N ALA A 89 11.17 2.02 -10.07
CA ALA A 89 12.22 2.38 -11.02
C ALA A 89 12.01 1.81 -12.43
N GLU A 90 11.19 0.77 -12.58
CA GLU A 90 10.75 0.28 -13.89
C GLU A 90 9.64 1.14 -14.49
N GLU A 91 9.27 2.25 -13.82
CA GLU A 91 8.40 3.32 -14.34
C GLU A 91 7.19 2.78 -15.11
N ARG A 92 6.64 1.63 -14.69
CA ARG A 92 5.54 0.95 -15.37
C ARG A 92 4.19 1.64 -15.12
N TRP A 93 4.24 2.96 -14.92
CA TRP A 93 3.25 3.89 -14.42
C TRP A 93 3.60 5.31 -14.89
N ASP A 94 3.53 5.53 -16.19
CA ASP A 94 3.82 6.81 -16.85
C ASP A 94 2.71 7.87 -16.58
N VAL A 95 2.50 8.31 -15.34
CA VAL A 95 1.69 9.51 -15.10
C VAL A 95 2.05 10.11 -13.75
N ILE A 96 2.91 11.13 -13.65
CA ILE A 96 2.59 12.42 -12.97
C ILE A 96 3.54 13.56 -13.42
N PRO A 97 3.13 14.42 -14.37
CA PRO A 97 3.73 15.73 -14.54
C PRO A 97 3.41 16.61 -13.32
N GLY A 98 4.43 17.00 -12.54
CA GLY A 98 4.29 17.91 -11.41
C GLY A 98 4.15 17.26 -10.02
N ALA A 99 4.31 15.94 -9.89
CA ALA A 99 4.45 15.32 -8.57
C ALA A 99 5.78 15.74 -7.93
N GLU A 100 5.72 16.08 -6.65
CA GLU A 100 6.92 16.28 -5.86
C GLU A 100 7.60 14.94 -5.53
N PRO A 101 8.94 14.88 -5.47
CA PRO A 101 9.64 13.68 -5.05
C PRO A 101 9.21 13.25 -3.64
N ALA A 102 9.18 11.94 -3.37
CA ALA A 102 8.81 11.40 -2.05
C ALA A 102 9.61 12.03 -0.88
N ALA A 103 10.86 12.41 -1.14
CA ALA A 103 11.69 13.13 -0.18
C ALA A 103 11.13 14.53 0.19
N ALA A 104 10.56 15.26 -0.77
CA ALA A 104 9.98 16.59 -0.56
C ALA A 104 8.67 16.52 0.24
N PHE A 105 7.81 15.53 -0.04
CA PHE A 105 6.58 15.32 0.71
C PHE A 105 6.84 14.98 2.19
N SER A 106 7.90 14.21 2.49
CA SER A 106 8.25 13.83 3.86
C SER A 106 8.52 15.03 4.79
N THR A 107 8.95 16.15 4.20
CA THR A 107 9.17 17.41 4.92
C THR A 107 7.87 18.22 5.04
N ALA A 108 6.98 18.15 4.03
CA ALA A 108 5.70 18.86 4.02
C ALA A 108 4.62 18.20 4.90
N ALA A 109 4.69 16.89 5.12
CA ALA A 109 3.76 16.13 5.96
C ALA A 109 3.97 16.35 7.48
N ALA A 110 5.00 17.10 7.87
CA ALA A 110 5.11 17.63 9.22
C ALA A 110 4.07 18.75 9.40
N LEU A 111 2.84 18.35 9.75
CA LEU A 111 1.80 19.27 10.20
C LEU A 111 2.35 20.15 11.33
N PRO A 112 2.11 21.47 11.34
CA PRO A 112 2.37 22.27 12.53
C PRO A 112 1.51 21.73 13.68
N ALA A 113 2.13 21.64 14.86
CA ALA A 113 1.53 21.16 16.10
C ALA A 113 0.28 21.94 16.52
#